data_AF-A0A024GLV8-F1
#
_entry.id   AF-A0A024GLV8-F1
#
_cell.length_a   1.000
_cell.length_b   1.000
_cell.length_c   1.000
_cell.angle_alpha   90.00
_cell.angle_beta   90.00
_cell.angle_gamma   90.00
#
_symmetry.space_group_name_H-M   'P 1'
#
loop_
_entity.id
_entity.type
_entity.pdbx_description
1 polymer ?
#
loop_
_entity_poly.entity_id
_entity_poly.type
_entity_poly.pdbx_seq_one_letter_code
_entity_poly.pdbx_strand_id
1 'polypeptide(L)'
;MDADGSKCDLKAFYDFTYCDAEVAIKCEEQKDAERRENEVVGPSDIPREIINALLPPKYGVCNYPTITEIACRTWMTSERPWEKWQRLVSRELVSRQGVIRYHQLLDRLLVTQQARWRPICSIREKLFLQAFDEMIRQVACQCSEQGLLLLRVRDEMRMTMSMYQTLYHDSLHAPFTTDWEPDSPSALRSEKERLTETKDKYVRRLKFLELEMTQSAEKRAKKHQIHVRALRLRNTQLQLTLQFVAVGNAPLLQKTKFTINANDTLSVVYDFLRKQLQLRDSDALFLYCNRAFAPAPDQLLFDLAKCFSIDNVLILNYSLTHAWG
;
A
#
# COMPACT_ATOMS: atom_id res chain seq x y z
N MET A 1 25.25 -16.25 60.20
CA MET A 1 24.51 -15.16 59.52
C MET A 1 23.37 -15.81 58.80
N ASP A 2 22.21 -15.62 59.42
CA ASP A 2 20.98 -16.36 59.24
C ASP A 2 20.33 -15.99 57.89
N ALA A 3 19.81 -17.00 57.20
CA ALA A 3 18.95 -16.84 56.03
C ALA A 3 17.53 -17.27 56.40
N ASP A 4 17.00 -16.70 57.49
CA ASP A 4 15.58 -16.75 57.84
C ASP A 4 14.98 -15.37 57.55
N GLY A 5 14.38 -15.24 56.37
CA GLY A 5 13.73 -14.02 55.95
C GLY A 5 12.94 -14.24 54.66
N SER A 6 11.61 -14.23 54.80
CA SER A 6 10.63 -14.21 53.70
C SER A 6 10.19 -15.57 53.12
N LYS A 7 9.68 -16.44 54.00
CA LYS A 7 8.46 -17.20 53.70
C LYS A 7 7.25 -16.44 54.28
N CYS A 8 7.00 -15.23 53.79
CA CYS A 8 5.71 -14.57 54.02
C CYS A 8 4.75 -15.10 52.94
N ASP A 9 4.00 -16.13 53.34
CA ASP A 9 2.65 -16.48 52.91
C ASP A 9 2.26 -16.28 51.44
N LEU A 10 2.81 -17.14 50.58
CA LEU A 10 2.15 -17.48 49.30
C LEU A 10 0.72 -18.00 49.56
N LYS A 11 0.48 -18.64 50.70
CA LYS A 11 -0.83 -19.16 51.10
C LYS A 11 -1.83 -18.03 51.40
N ALA A 12 -1.41 -16.93 52.04
CA ALA A 12 -2.29 -15.77 52.25
C ALA A 12 -2.63 -15.05 50.94
N PHE A 13 -1.71 -15.03 49.96
CA PHE A 13 -1.97 -14.45 48.64
C PHE A 13 -3.01 -15.27 47.84
N TYR A 14 -2.94 -16.60 47.91
CA TYR A 14 -3.92 -17.48 47.25
C TYR A 14 -5.26 -17.54 48.01
N ASP A 15 -5.25 -17.53 49.34
CA ASP A 15 -6.48 -17.59 50.14
C ASP A 15 -7.29 -16.27 50.06
N PHE A 16 -6.63 -15.10 49.93
CA PHE A 16 -7.30 -13.81 49.76
C PHE A 16 -7.93 -13.67 48.36
N THR A 17 -7.24 -14.12 47.31
CA THR A 17 -7.73 -14.01 45.92
C THR A 17 -8.83 -15.01 45.56
N TYR A 18 -8.87 -16.18 46.20
CA TYR A 18 -9.93 -17.17 45.99
C TYR A 18 -11.18 -16.88 46.84
N CYS A 19 -11.06 -16.37 48.06
CA CYS A 19 -12.24 -16.04 48.87
C CYS A 19 -13.02 -14.86 48.26
N ASP A 20 -12.34 -13.82 47.77
CA ASP A 20 -13.00 -12.70 47.10
C ASP A 20 -13.63 -13.12 45.75
N ALA A 21 -13.01 -14.07 45.05
CA ALA A 21 -13.58 -14.66 43.83
C ALA A 21 -14.82 -15.54 44.14
N GLU A 22 -14.79 -16.36 45.20
CA GLU A 22 -15.93 -17.17 45.62
C GLU A 22 -17.10 -16.33 46.15
N VAL A 23 -16.81 -15.22 46.83
CA VAL A 23 -17.83 -14.27 47.28
C VAL A 23 -18.41 -13.50 46.11
N ALA A 24 -17.59 -13.09 45.13
CA ALA A 24 -18.06 -12.46 43.89
C ALA A 24 -18.95 -13.42 43.07
N ILE A 25 -18.55 -14.69 42.92
CA ILE A 25 -19.31 -15.73 42.23
C ILE A 25 -20.65 -15.98 42.94
N LYS A 26 -20.68 -16.08 44.27
CA LYS A 26 -21.95 -16.25 45.01
C LYS A 26 -22.87 -15.03 44.94
N CYS A 27 -22.31 -13.82 44.88
CA CYS A 27 -23.08 -12.58 44.75
C CYS A 27 -23.62 -12.39 43.31
N GLU A 28 -22.88 -12.82 42.29
CA GLU A 28 -23.33 -12.91 40.90
C GLU A 28 -24.36 -14.01 40.71
N GLU A 29 -24.21 -15.18 41.33
CA GLU A 29 -25.21 -16.27 41.28
C GLU A 29 -26.54 -15.86 41.93
N GLN A 30 -26.52 -15.08 43.02
CA GLN A 30 -27.74 -14.54 43.64
C GLN A 30 -28.39 -13.44 42.80
N LYS A 31 -27.60 -12.54 42.20
CA LYS A 31 -28.12 -11.50 41.29
C LYS A 31 -28.63 -12.09 39.97
N ASP A 32 -28.02 -13.17 39.47
CA ASP A 32 -28.47 -13.91 38.30
C ASP A 32 -29.71 -14.75 38.61
N ALA A 33 -29.86 -15.28 39.83
CA ALA A 33 -31.08 -15.97 40.25
C ALA A 33 -32.29 -15.00 40.31
N GLU A 34 -32.11 -13.80 40.85
CA GLU A 34 -33.15 -12.76 40.87
C GLU A 34 -33.43 -12.16 39.48
N ARG A 35 -32.42 -12.13 38.58
CA ARG A 35 -32.61 -11.69 37.18
C ARG A 35 -33.27 -12.77 36.31
N ARG A 36 -33.03 -14.06 36.57
CA ARG A 36 -33.65 -15.20 35.85
C ARG A 36 -35.15 -15.37 36.09
N GLU A 37 -35.69 -14.89 37.22
CA GLU A 37 -37.14 -14.93 37.45
C GLU A 37 -37.92 -13.84 36.70
N ASN A 38 -37.27 -12.75 36.26
CA ASN A 38 -37.94 -11.61 35.63
C ASN A 38 -37.59 -11.35 34.15
N GLU A 39 -36.80 -12.21 33.51
CA GLU A 39 -36.43 -12.06 32.10
C GLU A 39 -36.84 -13.28 31.28
N VAL A 40 -38.10 -13.29 30.82
CA VAL A 40 -38.53 -14.16 29.71
C VAL A 40 -37.90 -13.60 28.43
N VAL A 41 -36.63 -13.94 28.21
CA VAL A 41 -35.87 -13.56 27.02
C VAL A 41 -36.26 -14.51 25.89
N GLY A 42 -36.81 -13.95 24.81
CA GLY A 42 -37.07 -14.67 23.55
C GLY A 42 -35.79 -15.24 22.94
N PRO A 43 -35.88 -16.10 21.90
CA PRO A 43 -34.75 -16.89 21.41
C PRO A 43 -33.57 -16.02 20.97
N SER A 44 -32.50 -16.01 21.76
CA SER A 44 -31.25 -15.33 21.46
C SER A 44 -30.58 -15.96 20.24
N ASP A 45 -30.32 -15.16 19.20
CA ASP A 45 -29.71 -15.62 17.95
C ASP A 45 -28.26 -16.09 18.18
N ILE A 46 -27.92 -17.29 17.68
CA ILE A 46 -26.55 -17.82 17.71
C ILE A 46 -25.65 -16.94 16.81
N PRO A 47 -24.53 -16.39 17.31
CA PRO A 47 -23.59 -15.59 16.52
C PRO A 47 -23.11 -16.31 15.25
N ARG A 48 -23.07 -15.55 14.15
CA ARG A 48 -22.64 -16.03 12.82
C ARG A 48 -21.24 -16.66 12.80
N GLU A 49 -20.38 -16.25 13.73
CA GLU A 49 -19.01 -16.77 13.88
C GLU A 49 -18.99 -18.24 14.32
N ILE A 50 -19.87 -18.62 15.25
CA ILE A 50 -20.03 -20.03 15.67
C ILE A 50 -20.59 -20.85 14.52
N ILE A 51 -21.58 -20.30 13.81
CA ILE A 51 -22.22 -20.97 12.68
C ILE A 51 -21.18 -21.28 11.59
N ASN A 52 -20.32 -20.32 11.26
CA ASN A 52 -19.30 -20.48 10.22
C ASN A 52 -18.14 -21.41 10.63
N ALA A 53 -17.79 -21.46 11.90
CA ALA A 53 -16.66 -22.27 12.41
C ALA A 53 -17.03 -23.71 12.77
N LEU A 54 -18.34 -24.01 12.88
CA LEU A 54 -18.87 -25.38 12.93
C LEU A 54 -19.13 -25.96 11.53
N LEU A 55 -18.95 -25.18 10.46
CA LEU A 55 -18.98 -25.66 9.08
C LEU A 55 -17.57 -26.05 8.62
N PRO A 56 -17.39 -27.12 7.83
CA PRO A 56 -16.10 -27.44 7.25
C PRO A 56 -15.61 -26.31 6.32
N PRO A 57 -14.29 -26.16 6.10
CA PRO A 57 -13.76 -25.21 5.13
C PRO A 57 -14.42 -25.47 3.77
N LYS A 58 -14.91 -24.39 3.17
CA LYS A 58 -15.69 -24.40 1.91
C LYS A 58 -14.89 -25.08 0.80
N TYR A 59 -15.09 -26.38 0.59
CA TYR A 59 -14.85 -26.96 -0.72
C TYR A 59 -15.95 -26.45 -1.64
N GLY A 60 -15.54 -25.68 -2.64
CA GLY A 60 -16.40 -24.86 -3.49
C GLY A 60 -17.66 -25.60 -3.94
N VAL A 61 -18.81 -25.08 -3.55
CA VAL A 61 -20.05 -25.27 -4.29
C VAL A 61 -20.72 -23.92 -4.35
N CYS A 62 -20.77 -23.40 -5.58
CA CYS A 62 -21.50 -22.23 -6.00
C CYS A 62 -23.01 -22.45 -5.80
N ASN A 63 -23.73 -21.33 -5.68
CA ASN A 63 -25.19 -21.17 -5.56
C ASN A 63 -25.69 -21.00 -4.13
N TYR A 64 -25.96 -19.73 -3.82
CA TYR A 64 -26.63 -19.22 -2.64
C TYR A 64 -28.12 -19.58 -2.71
N PRO A 65 -28.70 -20.27 -1.71
CA PRO A 65 -30.09 -20.05 -1.35
C PRO A 65 -30.17 -19.00 -0.23
N THR A 66 -31.27 -18.27 -0.23
CA THR A 66 -31.59 -17.12 0.62
C THR A 66 -31.39 -17.40 2.12
N ILE A 67 -30.84 -16.40 2.80
CA ILE A 67 -30.35 -16.43 4.18
C ILE A 67 -31.53 -16.32 5.16
N THR A 68 -32.14 -17.43 5.53
CA THR A 68 -33.00 -17.52 6.74
C THR A 68 -32.91 -18.85 7.49
N GLU A 69 -32.30 -19.90 6.94
CA GLU A 69 -32.28 -21.22 7.59
C GLU A 69 -30.92 -21.93 7.49
N ILE A 70 -29.82 -21.23 7.78
CA ILE A 70 -28.51 -21.88 7.89
C ILE A 70 -28.31 -22.32 9.34
N ALA A 71 -28.92 -23.46 9.66
CA ALA A 71 -28.50 -24.30 10.78
C ALA A 71 -27.08 -24.83 10.51
N CYS A 72 -26.21 -24.82 11.52
CA CYS A 72 -24.86 -25.39 11.48
C CYS A 72 -24.86 -26.82 10.89
N ARG A 73 -23.76 -27.26 10.24
CA ARG A 73 -23.68 -28.60 9.64
C ARG A 73 -22.61 -29.42 10.34
N THR A 74 -23.02 -30.40 11.13
CA THR A 74 -22.12 -31.42 11.70
C THR A 74 -22.35 -32.76 11.02
N TRP A 75 -21.27 -33.42 10.61
CA TRP A 75 -21.31 -34.78 10.06
C TRP A 75 -21.58 -35.76 11.20
N MET A 76 -22.49 -36.72 10.99
CA MET A 76 -22.56 -37.92 11.83
C MET A 76 -22.17 -39.12 10.98
N THR A 77 -21.17 -39.86 11.45
CA THR A 77 -20.86 -41.17 10.89
C THR A 77 -22.01 -42.10 11.29
N SER A 78 -22.71 -42.66 10.29
CA SER A 78 -23.72 -43.70 10.50
C SER A 78 -23.08 -44.93 11.14
N GLU A 79 -23.88 -45.78 11.79
CA GLU A 79 -23.46 -47.13 12.21
C GLU A 79 -22.95 -47.96 11.01
N ARG A 80 -23.29 -47.56 9.78
CA ARG A 80 -22.80 -48.14 8.53
C ARG A 80 -21.69 -47.27 7.89
N PRO A 81 -20.47 -47.79 7.71
CA PRO A 81 -19.30 -47.04 7.20
C PRO A 81 -19.46 -46.40 5.81
N TRP A 82 -20.33 -46.93 4.95
CA TRP A 82 -20.49 -46.48 3.56
C TRP A 82 -21.60 -45.43 3.35
N GLU A 83 -22.35 -45.07 4.39
CA GLU A 83 -23.42 -44.09 4.32
C GLU A 83 -23.02 -42.78 5.01
N LYS A 84 -22.89 -41.71 4.22
CA LYS A 84 -22.63 -40.34 4.72
C LYS A 84 -23.93 -39.55 4.67
N TRP A 85 -24.49 -39.24 5.84
CA TRP A 85 -25.68 -38.40 5.95
C TRP A 85 -25.33 -37.06 6.56
N GLN A 86 -25.95 -35.99 6.06
CA GLN A 86 -25.82 -34.64 6.58
C GLN A 86 -27.11 -34.28 7.31
N ARG A 87 -27.03 -33.86 8.58
CA ARG A 87 -28.18 -33.37 9.34
C ARG A 87 -28.02 -31.88 9.64
N LEU A 88 -29.08 -31.12 9.40
CA LEU A 88 -29.17 -29.72 9.82
C LEU A 88 -29.14 -29.65 11.35
N VAL A 89 -28.38 -28.70 11.91
CA VAL A 89 -28.34 -28.47 13.35
C VAL A 89 -29.68 -27.97 13.88
N SER A 90 -30.27 -28.73 14.79
CA SER A 90 -31.47 -28.29 15.50
C SER A 90 -31.14 -27.10 16.40
N ARG A 91 -32.06 -26.14 16.49
CA ARG A 91 -32.02 -25.03 17.46
C ARG A 91 -32.65 -25.39 18.80
N GLU A 92 -33.25 -26.58 18.90
CA GLU A 92 -33.90 -27.03 20.11
C GLU A 92 -32.88 -27.41 21.18
N LEU A 93 -33.17 -26.99 22.41
CA LEU A 93 -32.41 -27.40 23.58
C LEU A 93 -32.60 -28.90 23.81
N VAL A 94 -31.49 -29.58 24.13
CA VAL A 94 -31.49 -31.02 24.34
C VAL A 94 -31.87 -31.31 25.78
N SER A 95 -32.83 -32.21 26.00
CA SER A 95 -33.19 -32.68 27.35
C SER A 95 -32.05 -33.49 27.98
N ARG A 96 -32.04 -33.59 29.32
CA ARG A 96 -31.07 -34.42 30.06
C ARG A 96 -31.00 -35.86 29.52
N GLN A 97 -32.14 -36.44 29.17
CA GLN A 97 -32.20 -37.78 28.57
C GLN A 97 -31.56 -37.82 27.17
N GLY A 98 -31.65 -36.73 26.40
CA GLY A 98 -30.99 -36.59 25.10
C GLY A 98 -29.46 -36.60 25.23
N VAL A 99 -28.92 -35.92 26.24
CA VAL A 99 -27.47 -35.93 26.52
C VAL A 99 -26.98 -37.33 26.91
N ILE A 100 -27.75 -38.04 27.75
CA ILE A 100 -27.43 -39.43 28.12
C ILE A 100 -27.42 -40.35 26.88
N ARG A 101 -28.42 -40.22 26.00
CA ARG A 101 -28.45 -40.98 24.73
C ARG A 101 -27.25 -40.65 23.85
N TYR A 102 -26.83 -39.39 23.81
CA TYR A 102 -25.66 -38.97 23.03
C TYR A 102 -24.36 -39.57 23.58
N HIS A 103 -24.18 -39.56 24.90
CA HIS A 103 -23.04 -40.21 25.54
C HIS A 103 -23.00 -41.72 25.25
N GLN A 104 -24.12 -42.41 25.39
CA GLN A 104 -24.22 -43.84 25.06
C GLN A 104 -23.95 -44.13 23.58
N LEU A 105 -24.37 -43.23 22.68
CA LEU A 105 -24.08 -43.34 21.25
C LEU A 105 -22.58 -43.20 20.99
N LEU A 106 -21.91 -42.23 21.61
CA LEU A 106 -20.46 -42.04 21.49
C LEU A 106 -19.71 -43.29 21.97
N ASP A 107 -20.10 -43.85 23.12
CA ASP A 107 -19.48 -45.08 23.65
C ASP A 107 -19.66 -46.27 22.70
N ARG A 108 -20.86 -46.44 22.12
CA ARG A 108 -21.10 -47.46 21.09
C ARG A 108 -20.23 -47.25 19.86
N LEU A 109 -20.14 -46.02 19.36
CA LEU A 109 -19.33 -45.70 18.18
C LEU A 109 -17.85 -45.95 18.41
N LEU A 110 -17.33 -45.66 19.61
CA LEU A 110 -15.95 -45.97 19.98
C LEU A 110 -15.67 -47.48 19.93
N VAL A 111 -16.61 -48.30 20.38
CA VAL A 111 -16.50 -49.77 20.34
C VAL A 111 -16.67 -50.30 18.91
N THR A 112 -17.71 -49.86 18.19
CA THR A 112 -18.01 -50.31 16.82
C THR A 112 -16.89 -49.95 15.84
N GLN A 113 -16.29 -48.76 15.97
CA GLN A 113 -15.18 -48.32 15.12
C GLN A 113 -13.81 -48.74 15.67
N GLN A 114 -13.77 -49.55 16.73
CA GLN A 114 -12.55 -50.09 17.33
C GLN A 114 -11.50 -49.00 17.66
N ALA A 115 -11.96 -47.91 18.26
CA ALA A 115 -11.10 -46.81 18.66
C ALA A 115 -10.11 -47.27 19.75
N ARG A 116 -8.83 -46.91 19.63
CA ARG A 116 -7.79 -47.30 20.58
C ARG A 116 -7.85 -46.44 21.85
N TRP A 117 -7.76 -47.08 23.01
CA TRP A 117 -7.71 -46.42 24.31
C TRP A 117 -6.36 -45.71 24.57
N ARG A 118 -5.25 -46.29 24.08
CA ARG A 118 -3.87 -45.77 24.00
C ARG A 118 -3.20 -46.48 22.80
N PRO A 119 -2.23 -45.94 22.01
CA PRO A 119 -1.67 -44.58 21.86
C PRO A 119 -2.59 -43.67 20.97
N ILE A 120 -2.05 -42.60 20.36
CA ILE A 120 -2.77 -41.65 19.49
C ILE A 120 -3.63 -42.39 18.45
N CYS A 121 -4.92 -42.05 18.39
CA CYS A 121 -5.91 -42.72 17.53
C CYS A 121 -6.76 -41.70 16.77
N SER A 122 -6.64 -41.70 15.44
CA SER A 122 -7.35 -40.78 14.55
C SER A 122 -8.87 -40.98 14.54
N ILE A 123 -9.35 -42.21 14.76
CA ILE A 123 -10.78 -42.51 14.87
C ILE A 123 -11.36 -41.89 16.14
N ARG A 124 -10.65 -42.05 17.27
CA ARG A 124 -11.03 -41.45 18.54
C ARG A 124 -11.02 -39.93 18.44
N GLU A 125 -9.95 -39.35 17.91
CA GLU A 125 -9.86 -37.90 17.68
C GLU A 125 -11.07 -37.37 16.89
N LYS A 126 -11.43 -38.01 15.76
CA LYS A 126 -12.60 -37.60 14.95
C LYS A 126 -13.92 -37.66 15.72
N LEU A 127 -14.17 -38.74 16.47
CA LEU A 127 -15.41 -38.91 17.23
C LEU A 127 -15.53 -37.90 18.39
N PHE A 128 -14.42 -37.64 19.09
CA PHE A 128 -14.39 -36.66 20.17
C PHE A 128 -14.51 -35.22 19.66
N LEU A 129 -13.95 -34.91 18.49
CA LEU A 129 -14.16 -33.60 17.85
C LEU A 129 -15.63 -33.37 17.48
N GLN A 130 -16.30 -34.40 16.93
CA GLN A 130 -17.73 -34.33 16.64
C GLN A 130 -18.57 -34.13 17.91
N ALA A 131 -18.21 -34.81 19.01
CA ALA A 131 -18.84 -34.62 20.31
C ALA A 131 -18.63 -33.21 20.87
N PHE A 132 -17.43 -32.67 20.72
CA PHE A 132 -17.12 -31.32 21.16
C PHE A 132 -17.87 -30.26 20.35
N ASP A 133 -18.03 -30.46 19.03
CA ASP A 133 -18.82 -29.57 18.17
C ASP A 133 -20.31 -29.59 18.57
N GLU A 134 -20.85 -30.74 18.96
CA GLU A 134 -22.23 -30.84 19.48
C GLU A 134 -22.37 -30.19 20.88
N MET A 135 -21.34 -30.27 21.73
CA MET A 135 -21.31 -29.54 23.00
C MET A 135 -21.30 -28.03 22.78
N ILE A 136 -20.44 -27.52 21.88
CA ILE A 136 -20.40 -26.10 21.52
C ILE A 136 -21.76 -25.65 20.99
N ARG A 137 -22.41 -26.47 20.15
CA ARG A 137 -23.76 -26.18 19.65
C ARG A 137 -24.78 -26.04 20.78
N GLN A 138 -24.82 -27.00 21.71
CA GLN A 138 -25.77 -26.97 22.83
C GLN A 138 -25.55 -25.76 23.74
N VAL A 139 -24.29 -25.46 24.07
CA VAL A 139 -23.92 -24.30 24.89
C VAL A 139 -24.24 -23.00 24.14
N ALA A 140 -23.93 -22.91 22.85
CA ALA A 140 -24.25 -21.74 22.03
C ALA A 140 -25.76 -21.47 21.92
N CYS A 141 -26.59 -22.52 21.92
CA CYS A 141 -28.06 -22.39 21.97
C CYS A 141 -28.57 -21.88 23.33
N GLN A 142 -27.81 -22.06 24.42
CA GLN A 142 -28.16 -21.54 25.75
C GLN A 142 -27.58 -20.14 25.97
N CYS A 143 -26.29 -19.96 25.69
CA CYS A 143 -25.54 -18.72 25.78
C CYS A 143 -24.53 -18.63 24.64
N SER A 144 -24.73 -17.66 23.76
CA SER A 144 -23.91 -17.40 22.59
C SER A 144 -22.44 -17.14 22.93
N GLU A 145 -22.19 -16.31 23.94
CA GLU A 145 -20.85 -15.87 24.33
C GLU A 145 -20.00 -17.03 24.87
N GLN A 146 -20.63 -17.91 25.64
CA GLN A 146 -19.97 -19.11 26.15
C GLN A 146 -19.66 -20.09 25.01
N GLY A 147 -20.55 -20.20 24.02
CA GLY A 147 -20.28 -20.96 22.79
C GLY A 147 -19.10 -20.42 21.99
N LEU A 148 -18.98 -19.09 21.86
CA LEU A 148 -17.89 -18.41 21.17
C LEU A 148 -16.55 -18.66 21.86
N LEU A 149 -16.54 -18.61 23.19
CA LEU A 149 -15.34 -18.90 23.98
C LEU A 149 -14.86 -20.35 23.78
N LEU A 150 -15.76 -21.32 23.90
CA LEU A 150 -15.42 -22.74 23.70
C LEU A 150 -14.91 -23.03 22.28
N LEU A 151 -15.49 -22.36 21.29
CA LEU A 151 -15.02 -22.43 19.91
C LEU A 151 -13.58 -21.92 19.75
N ARG A 152 -13.25 -20.78 20.37
CA ARG A 152 -11.89 -20.23 20.32
C ARG A 152 -10.88 -21.14 21.01
N VAL A 153 -11.23 -21.70 22.17
CA VAL A 153 -10.38 -22.67 22.88
C VAL A 153 -10.15 -23.93 22.03
N ARG A 154 -11.18 -24.44 21.34
CA ARG A 154 -11.07 -25.57 20.40
C ARG A 154 -10.01 -25.31 19.33
N ASP A 155 -10.09 -24.15 18.69
CA ASP A 155 -9.28 -23.81 17.53
C ASP A 155 -7.82 -23.57 17.94
N GLU A 156 -7.59 -22.98 19.12
CA GLU A 156 -6.26 -22.84 19.73
C GLU A 156 -5.61 -24.21 19.99
N MET A 157 -6.36 -25.16 20.56
CA MET A 157 -5.86 -26.52 20.80
C MET A 157 -5.55 -27.25 19.49
N ARG A 158 -6.37 -27.05 18.45
CA ARG A 158 -6.14 -27.63 17.11
C ARG A 158 -4.89 -27.04 16.45
N MET A 159 -4.69 -25.72 16.54
CA MET A 159 -3.48 -25.07 16.03
C MET A 159 -2.24 -25.61 16.72
N THR A 160 -2.28 -25.72 18.05
CA THR A 160 -1.18 -26.27 18.86
C THR A 160 -0.87 -27.73 18.47
N MET A 161 -1.90 -28.56 18.31
CA MET A 161 -1.72 -29.96 17.87
C MET A 161 -1.11 -30.05 16.46
N SER A 162 -1.56 -29.20 15.53
CA SER A 162 -1.01 -29.15 14.17
C SER A 162 0.46 -28.73 14.17
N MET A 163 0.85 -27.77 15.01
CA MET A 163 2.24 -27.36 15.16
C MET A 163 3.11 -28.52 15.63
N TYR A 164 2.67 -29.25 16.66
CA TYR A 164 3.40 -30.42 17.17
C TYR A 164 3.49 -31.54 16.13
N GLN A 165 2.45 -31.76 15.32
CA GLN A 165 2.51 -32.72 14.21
C GLN A 165 3.57 -32.32 13.17
N THR A 166 3.62 -31.06 12.77
CA THR A 166 4.65 -30.56 11.84
C THR A 166 6.06 -30.76 12.40
N LEU A 167 6.30 -30.34 13.64
CA LEU A 167 7.61 -30.53 14.29
C LEU A 167 8.01 -32.00 14.38
N TYR A 168 7.04 -32.89 14.65
CA TYR A 168 7.29 -34.33 14.67
C TYR A 168 7.65 -34.86 13.27
N HIS A 169 6.90 -34.48 12.22
CA HIS A 169 7.23 -34.85 10.85
C HIS A 169 8.61 -34.33 10.43
N ASP A 170 8.94 -33.08 10.74
CA ASP A 170 10.26 -32.50 10.47
C ASP A 170 11.37 -33.27 11.20
N SER A 171 11.14 -33.65 12.45
CA SER A 171 12.09 -34.45 13.24
C SER A 171 12.31 -35.87 12.68
N LEU A 172 11.32 -36.45 12.00
CA LEU A 172 11.46 -37.72 11.29
C LEU A 172 12.24 -37.58 9.99
N HIS A 173 12.19 -36.41 9.35
CA HIS A 173 12.89 -36.13 8.09
C HIS A 173 14.36 -35.72 8.29
N ALA A 174 14.71 -35.10 9.43
CA ALA A 174 16.07 -34.65 9.74
C ALA A 174 17.16 -35.76 9.72
N PRO A 175 16.90 -37.00 10.20
CA PRO A 175 17.87 -38.10 10.10
C PRO A 175 18.01 -38.66 8.69
N PHE A 176 16.97 -38.56 7.85
CA PHE A 176 17.03 -39.05 6.47
C PHE A 176 17.80 -38.09 5.57
N THR A 177 17.77 -36.78 5.87
CA THR A 177 18.48 -35.72 5.11
C THR A 177 20.00 -35.71 5.22
N THR A 178 20.59 -36.44 6.18
CA THR A 178 22.04 -36.61 6.22
C THR A 178 22.53 -37.74 5.31
N ASP A 179 21.64 -38.66 4.91
CA ASP A 179 22.02 -39.88 4.18
C ASP A 179 21.41 -39.97 2.76
N TRP A 180 20.35 -39.21 2.43
CA TRP A 180 19.94 -39.05 1.05
C TRP A 180 20.80 -37.97 0.37
N GLU A 181 21.84 -38.38 -0.36
CA GLU A 181 22.25 -37.58 -1.50
C GLU A 181 21.18 -37.76 -2.59
N PRO A 182 20.63 -36.70 -3.20
CA PRO A 182 19.81 -36.88 -4.39
C PRO A 182 20.65 -37.64 -5.42
N ASP A 183 20.11 -38.69 -6.03
CA ASP A 183 20.60 -39.19 -7.32
C ASP A 183 20.38 -38.11 -8.40
N SER A 184 21.15 -37.01 -8.37
CA SER A 184 21.47 -36.04 -9.44
C SER A 184 21.87 -34.63 -8.89
N PRO A 185 22.88 -34.48 -8.02
CA PRO A 185 23.35 -33.15 -7.61
C PRO A 185 24.31 -32.57 -8.65
N SER A 186 25.00 -33.41 -9.43
CA SER A 186 26.03 -32.99 -10.38
C SER A 186 25.44 -32.24 -11.57
N ALA A 187 24.38 -32.77 -12.19
CA ALA A 187 23.73 -32.12 -13.34
C ALA A 187 23.15 -30.75 -12.96
N LEU A 188 22.47 -30.66 -11.81
CA LEU A 188 21.91 -29.40 -11.31
C LEU A 188 23.00 -28.42 -10.88
N ARG A 189 24.12 -28.88 -10.31
CA ARG A 189 25.27 -28.03 -9.97
C ARG A 189 25.95 -27.48 -11.23
N SER A 190 26.15 -28.32 -12.25
CA SER A 190 26.70 -27.90 -13.53
C SER A 190 25.78 -26.89 -14.24
N GLU A 191 24.47 -27.11 -14.22
CA GLU A 191 23.52 -26.16 -14.82
C GLU A 191 23.47 -24.84 -14.04
N LYS A 192 23.53 -24.89 -12.70
CA LYS A 192 23.65 -23.70 -11.87
C LYS A 192 24.92 -22.91 -12.21
N GLU A 193 26.04 -23.59 -12.39
CA GLU A 193 27.31 -22.98 -12.75
C GLU A 193 27.24 -22.28 -14.12
N ARG A 194 26.68 -22.95 -15.14
CA ARG A 194 26.43 -22.36 -16.46
C ARG A 194 25.51 -21.15 -16.40
N LEU A 195 24.45 -21.21 -15.59
CA LEU A 195 23.54 -20.07 -15.39
C LEU A 195 24.24 -18.91 -14.68
N THR A 196 25.14 -19.18 -13.72
CA THR A 196 25.93 -18.12 -13.08
C THR A 196 26.92 -17.46 -14.05
N GLU A 197 27.58 -18.23 -14.91
CA GLU A 197 28.50 -17.69 -15.91
C GLU A 197 27.77 -16.84 -16.96
N THR A 198 26.61 -17.31 -17.44
CA THR A 198 25.79 -16.54 -18.39
C THR A 198 25.26 -15.26 -17.77
N LYS A 199 24.78 -15.32 -16.52
CA LYS A 199 24.39 -14.13 -15.74
C LYS A 199 25.54 -13.13 -15.65
N ASP A 200 26.73 -13.58 -15.27
CA ASP A 200 27.90 -12.70 -15.13
C ASP A 200 28.31 -12.07 -16.47
N LYS A 201 28.21 -12.82 -17.57
CA LYS A 201 28.44 -12.30 -18.93
C LYS A 201 27.46 -11.17 -19.27
N TYR A 202 26.17 -11.36 -19.01
CA TYR A 202 25.17 -10.32 -19.27
C TYR A 202 25.33 -9.10 -18.36
N VAL A 203 25.68 -9.32 -17.08
CA VAL A 203 25.97 -8.22 -16.14
C VAL A 203 27.16 -7.38 -16.62
N ARG A 204 28.25 -8.02 -17.10
CA ARG A 204 29.38 -7.31 -17.68
C ARG A 204 28.97 -6.52 -18.94
N ARG A 205 28.14 -7.11 -19.80
CA ARG A 205 27.65 -6.44 -21.02
C ARG A 205 26.78 -5.23 -20.70
N LEU A 206 25.89 -5.32 -19.71
CA LEU A 206 25.07 -4.20 -19.26
C LEU A 206 25.93 -3.05 -18.74
N LYS A 207 26.92 -3.33 -17.88
CA LYS A 207 27.85 -2.30 -17.38
C LYS A 207 28.61 -1.61 -18.52
N PHE A 208 29.03 -2.37 -19.53
CA PHE A 208 29.70 -1.79 -20.70
C PHE A 208 28.77 -0.87 -21.50
N LEU A 209 27.55 -1.31 -21.78
CA LEU A 209 26.57 -0.51 -22.52
C LEU A 209 26.15 0.75 -21.76
N GLU A 210 25.98 0.64 -20.44
CA GLU A 210 25.67 1.78 -19.58
C GLU A 210 26.78 2.84 -19.64
N LEU A 211 28.05 2.40 -19.57
CA LEU A 211 29.20 3.29 -19.72
C LEU A 211 29.27 3.93 -21.12
N GLU A 212 28.95 3.19 -22.17
CA GLU A 212 28.92 3.70 -23.54
C GLU A 212 27.80 4.76 -23.73
N MET A 213 26.64 4.53 -23.13
CA MET A 213 25.51 5.45 -23.13
C MET A 213 25.80 6.73 -22.35
N THR A 214 26.42 6.65 -21.17
CA THR A 214 26.81 7.83 -20.38
C THR A 214 27.88 8.65 -21.10
N GLN A 215 28.91 8.01 -21.66
CA GLN A 215 29.94 8.70 -22.46
C GLN A 215 29.34 9.38 -23.70
N SER A 216 28.39 8.72 -24.37
CA SER A 216 27.71 9.30 -25.53
C SER A 216 26.78 10.46 -25.14
N ALA A 217 26.14 10.39 -23.98
CA ALA A 217 25.37 11.50 -23.41
C ALA A 217 26.26 12.69 -23.03
N GLU A 218 27.41 12.45 -22.39
CA GLU A 218 28.38 13.49 -22.05
C GLU A 218 28.96 14.18 -23.30
N LYS A 219 29.31 13.41 -24.34
CA LYS A 219 29.77 13.97 -25.63
C LYS A 219 28.70 14.86 -26.25
N ARG A 220 27.43 14.44 -26.23
CA ARG A 220 26.30 15.25 -26.70
C ARG A 220 26.11 16.51 -25.85
N ALA A 221 26.21 16.39 -24.52
CA ALA A 221 26.09 17.52 -23.60
C ALA A 221 27.20 18.56 -23.82
N LYS A 222 28.45 18.13 -23.99
CA LYS A 222 29.58 19.03 -24.31
C LYS A 222 29.37 19.75 -25.64
N LYS A 223 28.97 19.03 -26.71
CA LYS A 223 28.66 19.64 -28.01
C LYS A 223 27.52 20.66 -27.90
N HIS A 224 26.45 20.29 -27.20
CA HIS A 224 25.31 21.16 -26.96
C HIS A 224 25.73 22.42 -26.16
N GLN A 225 26.55 22.26 -25.13
CA GLN A 225 27.05 23.37 -24.32
C GLN A 225 27.87 24.35 -25.16
N ILE A 226 28.74 23.86 -26.04
CA ILE A 226 29.50 24.71 -26.98
C ILE A 226 28.55 25.46 -27.91
N HIS A 227 27.55 24.78 -28.47
CA HIS A 227 26.59 25.39 -29.40
C HIS A 227 25.74 26.48 -28.71
N VAL A 228 25.20 26.19 -27.52
CA VAL A 228 24.46 27.17 -26.71
C VAL A 228 25.34 28.35 -26.34
N ARG A 229 26.62 28.13 -25.99
CA ARG A 229 27.56 29.22 -25.70
C ARG A 229 27.80 30.11 -26.93
N ALA A 230 28.00 29.52 -28.10
CA ALA A 230 28.18 30.27 -29.35
C ALA A 230 26.94 31.10 -29.70
N LEU A 231 25.75 30.52 -29.57
CA LEU A 231 24.48 31.23 -29.78
C LEU A 231 24.29 32.37 -28.79
N ARG A 232 24.63 32.18 -27.51
CA ARG A 232 24.59 33.25 -26.51
C ARG A 232 25.52 34.41 -26.87
N LEU A 233 26.76 34.11 -27.29
CA LEU A 233 27.73 35.14 -27.69
C LEU A 233 27.22 35.91 -28.93
N ARG A 234 26.68 35.19 -29.92
CA ARG A 234 26.08 35.84 -31.10
C ARG A 234 24.89 36.73 -30.71
N ASN A 235 24.02 36.28 -29.83
CA ASN A 235 22.90 37.10 -29.34
C ASN A 235 23.37 38.34 -28.57
N THR A 236 24.44 38.25 -27.78
CA THR A 236 25.00 39.44 -27.11
C THR A 236 25.57 40.46 -28.09
N GLN A 237 26.16 40.02 -29.21
CA GLN A 237 26.67 40.91 -30.26
C GLN A 237 25.55 41.60 -31.05
N LEU A 238 24.35 41.01 -31.06
CA LEU A 238 23.17 41.56 -31.73
C LEU A 238 22.32 42.44 -30.80
N GLN A 239 22.73 42.69 -29.56
CA GLN A 239 22.03 43.61 -28.67
C GLN A 239 22.55 45.03 -28.88
N LEU A 240 21.65 45.92 -29.31
CA LEU A 240 21.91 47.34 -29.49
C LEU A 240 21.21 48.12 -28.38
N THR A 241 21.92 49.07 -27.76
CA THR A 241 21.28 50.01 -26.83
C THR A 241 20.85 51.27 -27.57
N LEU A 242 19.57 51.59 -27.54
CA LEU A 242 19.02 52.83 -28.06
C LEU A 242 18.84 53.83 -26.92
N GLN A 243 19.19 55.09 -27.18
CA GLN A 243 18.89 56.20 -26.29
C GLN A 243 17.98 57.21 -26.99
N PHE A 244 16.78 57.41 -26.44
CA PHE A 244 15.81 58.34 -26.97
C PHE A 244 15.91 59.72 -26.33
N VAL A 245 15.88 60.75 -27.17
CA VAL A 245 15.93 62.16 -26.75
C VAL A 245 14.73 62.90 -27.33
N ALA A 246 13.93 63.52 -26.47
CA ALA A 246 12.80 64.35 -26.89
C ALA A 246 13.31 65.66 -27.51
N VAL A 247 12.63 66.14 -28.55
CA VAL A 247 12.95 67.40 -29.25
C VAL A 247 11.72 68.26 -29.37
N GLY A 248 11.85 69.55 -29.08
CA GLY A 248 10.74 70.50 -29.12
C GLY A 248 9.68 70.17 -28.09
N ASN A 249 8.41 70.11 -28.51
CA ASN A 249 7.26 69.85 -27.65
C ASN A 249 6.89 68.36 -27.57
N ALA A 250 7.80 67.44 -27.89
CA ALA A 250 7.54 66.01 -27.82
C ALA A 250 7.42 65.53 -26.35
N PRO A 251 6.49 64.59 -26.03
CA PRO A 251 6.32 64.09 -24.67
C PRO A 251 7.56 63.33 -24.17
N LEU A 252 7.97 63.54 -22.92
CA LEU A 252 9.14 62.88 -22.36
C LEU A 252 8.87 61.42 -21.97
N LEU A 253 9.80 60.53 -22.32
CA LEU A 253 9.79 59.13 -21.90
C LEU A 253 10.30 58.95 -20.47
N GLN A 254 9.66 58.06 -19.71
CA GLN A 254 10.09 57.70 -18.34
C GLN A 254 11.44 56.98 -18.29
N LYS A 255 11.70 56.11 -19.27
CA LYS A 255 13.00 55.47 -19.48
C LYS A 255 13.49 55.87 -20.86
N THR A 256 14.72 56.35 -20.94
CA THR A 256 15.29 56.84 -22.20
C THR A 256 16.20 55.82 -22.87
N LYS A 257 16.65 54.79 -22.16
CA LYS A 257 17.53 53.74 -22.68
C LYS A 257 16.81 52.39 -22.78
N PHE A 258 16.90 51.75 -23.94
CA PHE A 258 16.31 50.43 -24.20
C PHE A 258 17.27 49.55 -24.99
N THR A 259 17.22 48.25 -24.77
CA THR A 259 18.00 47.27 -25.53
C THR A 259 17.10 46.59 -26.54
N ILE A 260 17.45 46.66 -27.83
CA ILE A 260 16.69 46.09 -28.95
C ILE A 260 17.64 45.19 -29.76
N ASN A 261 17.08 44.26 -30.53
CA ASN A 261 17.86 43.47 -31.47
C ASN A 261 18.32 44.36 -32.62
N ALA A 262 19.63 44.36 -32.90
CA ALA A 262 20.23 45.13 -33.96
C ALA A 262 19.73 44.71 -35.35
N ASN A 263 19.24 43.48 -35.50
CA ASN A 263 18.71 42.97 -36.77
C ASN A 263 17.28 43.43 -37.07
N ASP A 264 16.63 44.16 -36.16
CA ASP A 264 15.30 44.73 -36.39
C ASP A 264 15.40 46.00 -37.25
N THR A 265 14.33 46.32 -37.95
CA THR A 265 14.21 47.56 -38.73
C THR A 265 13.78 48.73 -37.85
N LEU A 266 14.05 49.95 -38.32
CA LEU A 266 13.61 51.17 -37.65
C LEU A 266 12.08 51.23 -37.44
N SER A 267 11.29 50.60 -38.31
CA SER A 267 9.83 50.53 -38.19
C SER A 267 9.39 49.93 -36.85
N VAL A 268 10.08 48.89 -36.38
CA VAL A 268 9.81 48.28 -35.07
C VAL A 268 10.02 49.30 -33.94
N VAL A 269 11.01 50.18 -34.10
CA VAL A 269 11.32 51.26 -33.15
C VAL A 269 10.26 52.37 -33.20
N TYR A 270 9.77 52.72 -34.40
CA TYR A 270 8.63 53.63 -34.56
C TYR A 270 7.39 53.11 -33.83
N ASP A 271 7.04 51.84 -34.03
CA ASP A 271 5.89 51.20 -33.37
C ASP A 271 6.08 51.12 -31.85
N PHE A 272 7.29 50.80 -31.40
CA PHE A 272 7.65 50.79 -29.99
C PHE A 272 7.47 52.17 -29.35
N LEU A 273 8.01 53.22 -29.98
CA LEU A 273 7.88 54.60 -29.50
C LEU A 273 6.44 55.09 -29.48
N ARG A 274 5.65 54.81 -30.52
CA ARG A 274 4.23 55.17 -30.56
C ARG A 274 3.46 54.58 -29.38
N LYS A 275 3.70 53.31 -29.05
CA LYS A 275 3.10 52.65 -27.88
C LYS A 275 3.55 53.28 -26.55
N GLN A 276 4.84 53.59 -26.40
CA GLN A 276 5.37 54.20 -25.18
C GLN A 276 4.88 55.64 -24.97
N LEU A 277 4.67 56.38 -26.06
CA LEU A 277 4.18 57.76 -26.04
C LEU A 277 2.64 57.86 -26.10
N GLN A 278 1.93 56.73 -26.21
CA GLN A 278 0.47 56.64 -26.34
C GLN A 278 -0.09 57.48 -27.52
N LEU A 279 0.65 57.52 -28.62
CA LEU A 279 0.25 58.23 -29.84
C LEU A 279 -0.65 57.34 -30.70
N ARG A 280 -1.59 57.95 -31.44
CA ARG A 280 -2.41 57.22 -32.42
C ARG A 280 -1.61 56.99 -33.70
N ASP A 281 -1.99 56.00 -34.50
CA ASP A 281 -1.32 55.69 -35.76
C ASP A 281 -1.36 56.86 -36.77
N SER A 282 -2.38 57.72 -36.66
CA SER A 282 -2.54 58.93 -37.46
C SER A 282 -1.63 60.10 -37.06
N ASP A 283 -1.09 60.08 -35.84
CA ASP A 283 -0.30 61.20 -35.33
C ASP A 283 1.12 61.16 -35.94
N ALA A 284 1.67 62.33 -36.25
CA ALA A 284 2.99 62.47 -36.86
C ALA A 284 4.09 62.20 -35.83
N LEU A 285 5.06 61.34 -36.18
CA LEU A 285 6.24 61.05 -35.39
C LEU A 285 7.44 60.96 -36.32
N PHE A 286 8.49 61.71 -36.01
CA PHE A 286 9.73 61.75 -36.78
C PHE A 286 10.89 61.33 -35.91
N LEU A 287 11.71 60.38 -36.38
CA LEU A 287 12.98 60.01 -35.75
C LEU A 287 14.16 60.56 -36.54
N TYR A 288 15.14 61.06 -35.79
CA TYR A 288 16.35 61.68 -36.30
C TYR A 288 17.60 61.06 -35.66
N CYS A 289 18.55 60.68 -36.50
CA CYS A 289 19.85 60.21 -36.06
C CYS A 289 20.83 61.38 -35.95
N ASN A 290 21.58 61.45 -34.84
CA ASN A 290 22.61 62.48 -34.59
C ASN A 290 22.15 63.94 -34.83
N ARG A 291 20.85 64.24 -34.64
CA ARG A 291 20.24 65.56 -34.85
C ARG A 291 20.49 66.15 -36.24
N ALA A 292 20.66 65.28 -37.25
CA ALA A 292 21.04 65.69 -38.59
C ALA A 292 20.01 65.25 -39.62
N PHE A 293 19.74 63.95 -39.72
CA PHE A 293 18.91 63.39 -40.79
C PHE A 293 17.89 62.38 -40.26
N ALA A 294 16.82 62.18 -41.03
CA ALA A 294 15.77 61.20 -40.75
C ALA A 294 16.03 59.92 -41.57
N PRO A 295 16.48 58.82 -40.95
CA PRO A 295 16.65 57.54 -41.64
C PRO A 295 15.31 56.93 -42.06
N ALA A 296 15.35 56.12 -43.13
CA ALA A 296 14.16 55.46 -43.65
C ALA A 296 13.67 54.36 -42.68
N PRO A 297 12.35 54.14 -42.54
CA PRO A 297 11.79 53.20 -41.55
C PRO A 297 12.09 51.73 -41.84
N ASP A 298 12.39 51.39 -43.09
CA ASP A 298 12.83 50.07 -43.55
C ASP A 298 14.32 49.80 -43.28
N GLN A 299 15.09 50.82 -42.89
CA GLN A 299 16.51 50.69 -42.64
C GLN A 299 16.81 49.85 -41.37
N LEU A 300 17.81 48.99 -41.46
CA LEU A 300 18.24 48.14 -40.35
C LEU A 300 18.94 48.96 -39.26
N LEU A 301 18.61 48.65 -38.00
CA LEU A 301 19.24 49.29 -36.85
C LEU A 301 20.74 48.96 -36.78
N PHE A 302 21.14 47.77 -37.22
CA PHE A 302 22.54 47.34 -37.27
C PHE A 302 23.39 48.29 -38.13
N ASP A 303 22.90 48.66 -39.31
CA ASP A 303 23.64 49.53 -40.24
C ASP A 303 23.74 50.95 -39.70
N LEU A 304 22.66 51.45 -39.09
CA LEU A 304 22.64 52.77 -38.45
C LEU A 304 23.57 52.83 -37.23
N ALA A 305 23.53 51.80 -36.39
CA ALA A 305 24.40 51.71 -35.23
C ALA A 305 25.87 51.63 -35.63
N LYS A 306 26.20 50.84 -36.66
CA LYS A 306 27.57 50.70 -37.16
C LYS A 306 28.19 52.03 -37.59
N CYS A 307 27.39 52.93 -38.16
CA CYS A 307 27.88 54.22 -38.67
C CYS A 307 27.76 55.36 -37.67
N PHE A 308 26.76 55.35 -36.78
CA PHE A 308 26.37 56.52 -35.99
C PHE A 308 26.27 56.28 -34.48
N SER A 309 26.56 55.06 -33.98
CA SER A 309 26.57 54.82 -32.53
C SER A 309 27.83 55.38 -31.85
N ILE A 310 27.66 55.75 -30.59
CA ILE A 310 28.74 56.21 -29.70
C ILE A 310 28.70 55.29 -28.47
N ASP A 311 29.81 54.64 -28.15
CA ASP A 311 29.92 53.69 -27.02
C ASP A 311 28.85 52.57 -27.03
N ASN A 312 28.55 51.99 -28.20
CA ASN A 312 27.48 51.01 -28.42
C ASN A 312 26.06 51.51 -28.08
N VAL A 313 25.88 52.83 -27.98
CA VAL A 313 24.59 53.49 -27.81
C VAL A 313 24.26 54.27 -29.07
N LEU A 314 23.13 53.94 -29.70
CA LEU A 314 22.60 54.72 -30.82
C LEU A 314 21.62 55.76 -30.27
N ILE A 315 21.93 57.03 -30.46
CA ILE A 315 21.09 58.14 -29.99
C ILE A 315 20.08 58.50 -31.08
N LEU A 316 18.80 58.37 -30.74
CA LEU A 316 17.69 58.70 -31.61
C LEU A 316 16.89 59.84 -31.00
N ASN A 317 16.73 60.91 -31.77
CA ASN A 317 15.98 62.09 -31.36
C ASN A 317 14.59 62.00 -31.98
N TYR A 318 13.53 62.14 -31.19
CA TYR A 318 12.16 62.05 -31.68
C TYR A 318 11.43 63.39 -31.52
N SER A 319 10.57 63.70 -32.49
CA SER A 319 9.78 64.92 -32.54
C SER A 319 8.41 64.67 -33.17
N LEU A 320 7.39 65.44 -32.76
CA LEU A 320 6.04 65.42 -33.36
C LEU A 320 5.95 66.30 -34.61
N THR A 321 6.85 67.28 -34.73
CA THR A 321 6.97 68.18 -35.90
C THR A 321 8.34 68.00 -36.54
N HIS A 322 8.47 68.33 -37.82
CA HIS A 322 9.78 68.34 -38.47
C HIS A 322 10.75 69.25 -37.71
N ALA A 323 11.95 68.73 -37.41
CA ALA A 323 12.96 69.40 -36.60
C ALA A 323 14.26 69.68 -37.37
N TRP A 324 14.72 68.71 -38.15
CA TRP A 324 15.89 68.82 -39.01
C TRP A 324 15.55 68.33 -40.41
N GLY A 325 16.20 68.90 -41.43
CA GLY A 325 15.93 68.66 -42.85
C GLY A 325 17.20 68.76 -43.65
#